data_AF-A0A2E6MZG1-F1
#
_entry.id   AF-A0A2E6MZG1-F1
#
_cell.length_a   1.000
_cell.length_b   1.000
_cell.length_c   1.000
_cell.angle_alpha   90.00
_cell.angle_beta   90.00
_cell.angle_gamma   90.00
#
_symmetry.space_group_name_H-M   'P 1'
#
loop_
_entity.id
_entity.type
_entity.pdbx_description
1 polymer ?
#
loop_
_entity_poly.entity_id
_entity_poly.type
_entity_poly.pdbx_seq_one_letter_code
_entity_poly.pdbx_strand_id
1 'polypeptide(L)'
;MGDMSGMGGGQGPAPKTLAEMANQSYSQGKDKQAIDLIYAAAIADETPDNILARFRWIPGAKRPGLAVRFGLAVNVKMTPRDYKGDAKPIGTEQKLTSGRPGNNGGFGDGGFGEGGGLGGGPGGPGGMGDMSGMGGPGMGGMGGGQAGGIPEELKKYTGDLGEEIAKALKQRVTRGDFGTVLQVAASKSPSAGGGAGMGGGMGPGMGDPGMGGGMGGPGMGDPGMGGMGGGMGGGGGSGSIAPGVVMLGEGTLDQILATAVEEDLDAVIFFDVSVAFIQKNGLVRNTTYVSVHDVSSGRQLKKSVPLVNITMQTERKRAKDQKKPDPLTENVNDFMKTVDMNYKMAKMPQNLTAEIVQQHRLIPLVNSKTISPLKALAEVAFYYRYQLCPQEHRKIAYDTIIGPQMSAQLIAGNFQQRLSAVDIFLDVETAKILGKPPQAENGGAGSPFGNDGGSFPGAGVGSEDPGNGGNNNGLAGADPMGAPGGGEGALPGAGPGTNPMADPAAGAFPGAM
;
A
#
# COMPACT_ATOMS: atom_id res chain seq x y z
N MET A 1 66.94 29.74 3.63
CA MET A 1 66.17 28.87 4.52
C MET A 1 64.75 29.41 4.54
N GLY A 2 63.88 28.87 3.68
CA GLY A 2 62.46 29.19 3.63
C GLY A 2 61.71 27.87 3.69
N ASP A 3 61.08 27.63 4.83
CA ASP A 3 60.38 26.39 5.18
C ASP A 3 59.07 26.32 4.40
N MET A 4 58.99 25.42 3.41
CA MET A 4 57.77 25.09 2.67
C MET A 4 57.22 23.78 3.22
N SER A 5 56.64 23.83 4.42
CA SER A 5 55.97 22.70 5.05
C SER A 5 54.50 23.05 5.26
N GLY A 6 53.59 22.25 4.68
CA GLY A 6 52.19 22.23 5.10
C GLY A 6 51.12 22.48 4.05
N MET A 7 51.18 21.82 2.88
CA MET A 7 49.92 21.53 2.16
C MET A 7 49.28 20.32 2.83
N GLY A 8 48.48 20.59 3.87
CA GLY A 8 47.58 19.61 4.46
C GLY A 8 46.56 19.17 3.43
N GLY A 9 46.77 18.00 2.84
CA GLY A 9 45.76 17.31 2.04
C GLY A 9 44.59 16.97 2.94
N GLY A 10 43.59 17.85 2.98
CA GLY A 10 42.32 17.58 3.62
C GLY A 10 41.73 16.35 2.97
N GLN A 11 41.79 15.23 3.70
CA GLN A 11 41.18 13.98 3.30
C GLN A 11 39.69 14.27 3.17
N GLY A 12 39.19 14.29 1.94
CA GLY A 12 37.78 14.57 1.66
C GLY A 12 36.87 13.64 2.46
N PRO A 13 35.60 14.03 2.69
CA PRO A 13 34.65 13.19 3.40
C PRO A 13 34.61 11.80 2.75
N ALA A 14 34.62 10.76 3.58
CA ALA A 14 34.57 9.37 3.11
C ALA A 14 33.35 9.19 2.18
N PRO A 15 33.48 8.38 1.11
CA PRO A 15 32.37 8.10 0.21
C PRO A 15 31.22 7.50 1.01
N LYS A 16 29.99 8.02 0.77
CA LYS A 16 28.79 7.54 1.46
C LYS A 16 28.54 6.08 1.12
N THR A 17 28.14 5.29 2.10
CA THR A 17 27.73 3.89 1.89
C THR A 17 26.36 3.82 1.21
N LEU A 18 26.04 2.69 0.57
CA LEU A 18 24.72 2.47 -0.03
C LEU A 18 23.60 2.58 1.02
N ALA A 19 23.85 2.09 2.23
CA ALA A 19 22.90 2.22 3.34
C ALA A 19 22.68 3.68 3.77
N GLU A 20 23.72 4.53 3.76
CA GLU A 20 23.57 5.97 4.03
C GLU A 20 22.77 6.67 2.94
N MET A 21 23.02 6.32 1.67
CA MET A 21 22.23 6.83 0.53
C MET A 21 20.75 6.41 0.66
N ALA A 22 20.47 5.16 1.04
CA ALA A 22 19.10 4.70 1.29
C ALA A 22 18.38 5.54 2.36
N ASN A 23 19.05 5.83 3.48
CA ASN A 23 18.51 6.69 4.53
C ASN A 23 18.24 8.12 4.02
N GLN A 24 19.14 8.65 3.19
CA GLN A 24 18.95 9.96 2.57
C GLN A 24 17.73 9.95 1.63
N SER A 25 17.57 8.92 0.79
CA SER A 25 16.42 8.80 -0.11
C SER A 25 15.09 8.71 0.65
N TYR A 26 15.02 7.98 1.78
CA TYR A 26 13.83 7.99 2.64
C TYR A 26 13.51 9.39 3.18
N SER A 27 14.52 10.17 3.59
CA SER A 27 14.30 11.54 4.07
C SER A 27 13.78 12.48 2.98
N GLN A 28 13.99 12.12 1.71
CA GLN A 28 13.51 12.84 0.53
C GLN A 28 12.15 12.31 0.02
N GLY A 29 11.56 11.31 0.68
CA GLY A 29 10.32 10.65 0.23
C GLY A 29 10.50 9.75 -0.99
N LYS A 30 11.74 9.41 -1.36
CA LYS A 30 12.08 8.52 -2.48
C LYS A 30 12.13 7.07 -2.00
N ASP A 31 10.99 6.55 -1.57
CA ASP A 31 10.86 5.27 -0.88
C ASP A 31 11.33 4.06 -1.71
N LYS A 32 11.03 4.05 -3.02
CA LYS A 32 11.43 2.96 -3.92
C LYS A 32 12.94 2.90 -4.08
N GLN A 33 13.55 4.01 -4.47
CA GLN A 33 15.01 4.15 -4.52
C GLN A 33 15.66 3.77 -3.18
N ALA A 34 15.10 4.21 -2.06
CA ALA A 34 15.63 3.90 -0.74
C ALA A 34 15.61 2.39 -0.44
N ILE A 35 14.54 1.69 -0.82
CA ILE A 35 14.47 0.24 -0.62
C ILE A 35 15.42 -0.51 -1.57
N ASP A 36 15.55 -0.07 -2.82
CA ASP A 36 16.46 -0.70 -3.78
C ASP A 36 17.91 -0.55 -3.32
N LEU A 37 18.28 0.64 -2.83
CA LEU A 37 19.59 0.90 -2.23
C LEU A 37 19.87 0.03 -0.99
N ILE A 38 18.89 -0.18 -0.10
CA ILE A 38 19.14 -1.03 1.08
C ILE A 38 19.28 -2.51 0.73
N TYR A 39 18.55 -3.00 -0.27
CA TYR A 39 18.72 -4.36 -0.79
C TYR A 39 20.05 -4.52 -1.54
N ALA A 40 20.44 -3.53 -2.35
CA ALA A 40 21.76 -3.50 -2.98
C ALA A 40 22.88 -3.48 -1.93
N ALA A 41 22.74 -2.69 -0.87
CA ALA A 41 23.68 -2.66 0.25
C ALA A 41 23.82 -4.02 0.95
N ALA A 42 22.72 -4.79 1.07
CA ALA A 42 22.75 -6.13 1.65
C ALA A 42 23.61 -7.14 0.86
N ILE A 43 24.00 -6.83 -0.38
CA ILE A 43 24.73 -7.73 -1.27
C ILE A 43 26.09 -7.14 -1.67
N ALA A 44 26.15 -5.84 -1.95
CA ALA A 44 27.30 -5.19 -2.57
C ALA A 44 28.19 -4.41 -1.60
N ASP A 45 27.65 -3.97 -0.45
CA ASP A 45 28.37 -3.10 0.49
C ASP A 45 29.63 -3.76 1.07
N GLU A 46 30.49 -3.00 1.74
CA GLU A 46 31.70 -3.57 2.37
C GLU A 46 31.35 -4.43 3.60
N THR A 47 30.30 -4.05 4.34
CA THR A 47 29.82 -4.76 5.53
C THR A 47 28.35 -5.20 5.39
N PRO A 48 28.03 -6.12 4.46
CA PRO A 48 26.65 -6.54 4.20
C PRO A 48 26.01 -7.24 5.41
N ASP A 49 26.83 -7.86 6.27
CA ASP A 49 26.40 -8.56 7.49
C ASP A 49 25.52 -7.71 8.42
N ASN A 50 25.83 -6.42 8.56
CA ASN A 50 25.05 -5.51 9.41
C ASN A 50 23.63 -5.29 8.90
N ILE A 51 23.42 -5.44 7.59
CA ILE A 51 22.12 -5.30 6.93
C ILE A 51 21.42 -6.65 6.90
N LEU A 52 22.14 -7.73 6.56
CA LEU A 52 21.63 -9.10 6.58
C LEU A 52 21.10 -9.51 7.96
N ALA A 53 21.72 -9.04 9.04
CA ALA A 53 21.25 -9.27 10.41
C ALA A 53 19.87 -8.64 10.72
N ARG A 54 19.40 -7.72 9.88
CA ARG A 54 18.09 -7.05 10.01
C ARG A 54 16.97 -7.80 9.31
N PHE A 55 17.27 -8.85 8.53
CA PHE A 55 16.24 -9.69 7.92
C PHE A 55 15.35 -10.31 9.00
N ARG A 56 14.05 -10.32 8.73
CA ARG A 56 13.04 -10.95 9.57
C ARG A 56 12.07 -11.73 8.70
N TRP A 57 11.37 -12.69 9.30
CA TRP A 57 10.42 -13.54 8.58
C TRP A 57 9.13 -12.77 8.31
N ILE A 58 8.62 -12.86 7.08
CA ILE A 58 7.32 -12.31 6.67
C ILE A 58 6.35 -13.49 6.54
N PRO A 59 5.40 -13.69 7.47
CA PRO A 59 4.56 -14.89 7.50
C PRO A 59 3.74 -15.15 6.22
N GLY A 60 3.13 -14.12 5.66
CA GLY A 60 2.23 -14.16 4.51
C GLY A 60 2.97 -14.46 3.22
N ALA A 61 4.12 -13.79 3.00
CA ALA A 61 5.01 -14.05 1.89
C ALA A 61 5.86 -15.32 2.08
N LYS A 62 5.86 -15.90 3.29
CA LYS A 62 6.64 -17.07 3.69
C LYS A 62 8.11 -16.98 3.29
N ARG A 63 8.73 -15.84 3.54
CA ARG A 63 10.13 -15.56 3.17
C ARG A 63 10.77 -14.54 4.12
N PRO A 64 12.09 -14.50 4.22
CA PRO A 64 12.78 -13.44 4.93
C PRO A 64 12.80 -12.15 4.09
N GLY A 65 12.71 -11.00 4.73
CA GLY A 65 12.83 -9.70 4.07
C GLY A 65 13.44 -8.64 5.00
N LEU A 66 13.79 -7.47 4.47
CA LEU A 66 14.24 -6.32 5.25
C LEU A 66 13.08 -5.42 5.70
N ALA A 67 12.03 -5.38 4.88
CA ALA A 67 10.87 -4.54 5.06
C ALA A 67 9.62 -5.24 4.50
N VAL A 68 8.45 -4.80 4.95
CA VAL A 68 7.17 -5.06 4.29
C VAL A 68 6.59 -3.74 3.78
N ARG A 69 6.30 -3.68 2.49
CA ARG A 69 5.76 -2.49 1.81
C ARG A 69 4.31 -2.70 1.40
N PHE A 70 3.51 -1.65 1.57
CA PHE A 70 2.08 -1.63 1.29
C PHE A 70 1.72 -0.63 0.21
N GLY A 71 0.86 -1.04 -0.71
CA GLY A 71 0.16 -0.17 -1.64
C GLY A 71 -1.25 0.14 -1.15
N LEU A 72 -1.67 1.40 -1.20
CA LEU A 72 -3.06 1.81 -1.00
C LEU A 72 -3.68 2.18 -2.34
N ALA A 73 -4.85 1.65 -2.63
CA ALA A 73 -5.53 1.92 -3.89
C ALA A 73 -7.04 1.96 -3.73
N VAL A 74 -7.71 2.72 -4.58
CA VAL A 74 -9.16 2.86 -4.57
C VAL A 74 -9.75 2.48 -5.93
N ASN A 75 -10.95 1.92 -5.92
CA ASN A 75 -11.76 1.72 -7.11
C ASN A 75 -13.12 2.34 -6.85
N VAL A 76 -13.52 3.30 -7.68
CA VAL A 76 -14.74 4.07 -7.45
C VAL A 76 -15.78 3.77 -8.52
N LYS A 77 -16.98 3.41 -8.08
CA LYS A 77 -18.16 3.20 -8.91
C LYS A 77 -19.22 4.23 -8.54
N MET A 78 -19.65 5.04 -9.50
CA MET A 78 -20.66 6.08 -9.27
C MET A 78 -22.00 5.75 -9.94
N THR A 79 -23.10 6.04 -9.24
CA THR A 79 -24.47 5.89 -9.72
C THR A 79 -25.28 7.16 -9.40
N PRO A 80 -25.76 7.92 -10.39
CA PRO A 80 -25.52 7.73 -11.83
C PRO A 80 -24.04 7.90 -12.20
N ARG A 81 -23.63 7.36 -13.36
CA ARG A 81 -22.21 7.26 -13.77
C ARG A 81 -21.52 8.63 -13.88
N ASP A 82 -22.30 9.68 -14.11
CA ASP A 82 -21.90 11.07 -14.27
C ASP A 82 -22.13 11.92 -13.00
N TYR A 83 -22.35 11.29 -11.84
CA TYR A 83 -22.51 12.01 -10.59
C TYR A 83 -21.24 12.82 -10.25
N LYS A 84 -21.34 14.15 -10.29
CA LYS A 84 -20.25 15.09 -9.97
C LYS A 84 -20.33 15.67 -8.55
N GLY A 85 -21.30 15.23 -7.75
CA GLY A 85 -21.47 15.72 -6.40
C GLY A 85 -20.45 15.15 -5.42
N ASP A 86 -20.54 15.60 -4.17
CA ASP A 86 -19.73 15.08 -3.07
C ASP A 86 -20.04 13.60 -2.83
N ALA A 87 -19.00 12.77 -2.72
CA ALA A 87 -19.09 11.33 -2.48
C ALA A 87 -19.59 10.98 -1.07
N LYS A 88 -19.64 11.96 -0.14
CA LYS A 88 -20.03 11.79 1.26
C LYS A 88 -19.34 10.57 1.90
N PRO A 89 -18.00 10.54 1.94
CA PRO A 89 -17.29 9.42 2.52
C PRO A 89 -17.63 9.22 4.01
N ILE A 90 -17.21 8.08 4.57
CA ILE A 90 -17.40 7.77 6.00
C ILE A 90 -16.80 8.90 6.85
N GLY A 91 -17.55 9.34 7.86
CA GLY A 91 -17.20 10.51 8.68
C GLY A 91 -17.91 11.80 8.27
N THR A 92 -18.45 11.86 7.05
CA THR A 92 -19.24 13.02 6.62
C THR A 92 -20.66 12.95 7.15
N GLU A 93 -21.10 13.99 7.86
CA GLU A 93 -22.49 14.07 8.32
C GLU A 93 -23.43 14.41 7.17
N GLN A 94 -24.55 13.68 7.11
CA GLN A 94 -25.70 14.03 6.29
C GLN A 94 -26.90 14.33 7.18
N LYS A 95 -27.75 15.27 6.74
CA LYS A 95 -29.04 15.54 7.36
C LYS A 95 -29.97 14.37 7.05
N LEU A 96 -29.91 13.34 7.89
CA LEU A 96 -30.87 12.26 7.85
C LEU A 96 -32.22 12.86 8.18
N THR A 97 -33.16 12.82 7.24
CA THR A 97 -34.54 13.20 7.54
C THR A 97 -34.97 12.35 8.73
N SER A 98 -35.21 12.99 9.87
CA SER A 98 -35.69 12.31 11.06
C SER A 98 -36.94 11.56 10.64
N GLY A 99 -36.81 10.25 10.50
CA GLY A 99 -37.96 9.38 10.35
C GLY A 99 -38.93 9.80 11.43
N ARG A 100 -40.13 10.17 10.98
CA ARG A 100 -41.31 10.47 11.79
C ARG A 100 -41.20 9.76 13.15
N PRO A 101 -41.22 10.48 14.29
CA PRO A 101 -41.22 9.80 15.59
C PRO A 101 -42.50 8.95 15.66
N GLY A 102 -42.35 7.64 15.92
CA GLY A 102 -43.44 6.66 16.01
C GLY A 102 -43.41 5.70 14.83
N ASN A 103 -43.13 4.41 15.00
CA ASN A 103 -43.75 3.52 15.95
C ASN A 103 -42.80 2.34 16.22
N ASN A 104 -41.95 2.42 17.25
CA ASN A 104 -41.22 1.26 17.75
C ASN A 104 -42.15 0.46 18.67
N GLY A 105 -43.24 -0.04 18.07
CA GLY A 105 -44.15 -0.99 18.69
C GLY A 105 -43.79 -2.40 18.21
N GLY A 106 -43.14 -3.15 19.09
CA GLY A 106 -43.26 -4.61 19.17
C GLY A 106 -42.96 -5.43 17.92
N PHE A 107 -41.68 -5.78 17.72
CA PHE A 107 -41.37 -7.15 17.31
C PHE A 107 -41.35 -8.03 18.57
N GLY A 108 -42.53 -8.19 19.16
CA GLY A 108 -42.83 -9.15 20.21
C GLY A 108 -43.75 -10.20 19.62
N ASP A 109 -43.18 -11.38 19.42
CA ASP A 109 -43.79 -12.70 19.59
C ASP A 109 -45.33 -12.75 19.59
N GLY A 110 -45.90 -13.32 18.52
CA GLY A 110 -47.33 -13.55 18.36
C GLY A 110 -47.84 -14.63 19.31
N GLY A 111 -48.09 -14.24 20.55
CA GLY A 111 -48.87 -14.99 21.53
C GLY A 111 -50.34 -14.57 21.50
N PHE A 112 -51.20 -15.54 21.19
CA PHE A 112 -52.66 -15.50 21.33
C PHE A 112 -53.10 -14.97 22.71
N GLY A 113 -54.15 -14.13 22.74
CA GLY A 113 -54.78 -13.73 23.99
C GLY A 113 -55.85 -12.66 23.83
N GLU A 114 -57.10 -13.12 23.72
CA GLU A 114 -58.32 -12.36 24.01
C GLU A 114 -58.23 -11.52 25.28
N GLY A 115 -58.85 -10.35 25.27
CA GLY A 115 -59.10 -9.60 26.50
C GLY A 115 -59.54 -8.16 26.24
N GLY A 116 -60.84 -7.96 26.11
CA GLY A 116 -61.44 -6.63 26.00
C GLY A 116 -61.19 -5.77 27.24
N GLY A 117 -61.29 -4.45 27.08
CA GLY A 117 -61.14 -3.52 28.19
C GLY A 117 -61.38 -2.09 27.78
N LEU A 118 -62.60 -1.62 28.01
CA LEU A 118 -63.09 -0.25 27.87
C LEU A 118 -62.29 0.73 28.73
N GLY A 119 -62.16 1.98 28.28
CA GLY A 119 -61.61 3.04 29.13
C GLY A 119 -61.44 4.38 28.41
N GLY A 120 -62.55 5.06 28.13
CA GLY A 120 -62.54 6.46 27.71
C GLY A 120 -62.26 7.41 28.87
N GLY A 121 -61.60 8.53 28.56
CA GLY A 121 -61.41 9.65 29.48
C GLY A 121 -60.81 10.86 28.75
N PRO A 122 -61.58 11.94 28.52
CA PRO A 122 -61.09 13.19 27.96
C PRO A 122 -60.81 14.21 29.08
N GLY A 123 -59.70 14.94 29.01
CA GLY A 123 -59.52 16.12 29.86
C GLY A 123 -58.08 16.64 29.94
N GLY A 124 -57.87 17.86 29.44
CA GLY A 124 -56.81 18.74 29.94
C GLY A 124 -56.03 19.51 28.87
N PRO A 125 -56.40 20.77 28.58
CA PRO A 125 -55.53 21.73 27.91
C PRO A 125 -54.79 22.60 28.94
N GLY A 126 -53.47 22.72 28.82
CA GLY A 126 -52.73 23.70 29.62
C GLY A 126 -51.22 23.49 29.58
N GLY A 127 -50.49 24.54 29.22
CA GLY A 127 -49.04 24.60 29.45
C GLY A 127 -48.22 25.22 28.32
N MET A 128 -48.47 26.49 28.00
CA MET A 128 -47.43 27.36 27.44
C MET A 128 -46.35 27.61 28.50
N GLY A 129 -45.08 27.59 28.10
CA GLY A 129 -43.99 28.24 28.80
C GLY A 129 -42.82 27.32 29.13
N ASP A 130 -41.80 27.30 28.25
CA ASP A 130 -40.45 27.69 28.68
C ASP A 130 -39.57 27.92 27.42
N MET A 131 -39.28 29.19 27.14
CA MET A 131 -38.23 29.61 26.21
C MET A 131 -37.07 30.18 27.06
N SER A 132 -36.20 29.27 27.51
CA SER A 132 -34.84 29.57 27.91
C SER A 132 -33.91 28.79 26.96
N GLY A 133 -33.15 29.39 26.04
CA GLY A 133 -32.39 30.61 26.24
C GLY A 133 -31.07 30.33 26.97
N MET A 134 -30.37 29.24 26.65
CA MET A 134 -28.96 28.99 26.99
C MET A 134 -28.41 28.06 25.88
N GLY A 135 -27.56 28.50 24.95
CA GLY A 135 -26.34 29.26 25.21
C GLY A 135 -25.24 28.34 25.73
N GLY A 136 -25.07 27.15 25.14
CA GLY A 136 -24.01 26.21 25.49
C GLY A 136 -22.82 26.32 24.53
N PRO A 137 -21.65 26.83 24.97
CA PRO A 137 -20.39 26.68 24.22
C PRO A 137 -19.91 25.23 24.38
N GLY A 138 -20.50 24.34 23.61
CA GLY A 138 -20.20 22.91 23.61
C GLY A 138 -19.01 22.59 22.74
N MET A 139 -17.83 22.51 23.38
CA MET A 139 -16.64 21.81 22.91
C MET A 139 -16.99 20.53 22.13
N GLY A 140 -16.49 20.40 20.91
CA GLY A 140 -16.68 19.19 20.13
C GLY A 140 -15.79 19.15 18.90
N GLY A 141 -14.60 18.55 19.05
CA GLY A 141 -13.76 18.16 17.92
C GLY A 141 -12.47 18.95 17.80
N MET A 142 -11.60 18.86 18.81
CA MET A 142 -10.15 18.96 18.58
C MET A 142 -9.73 17.77 17.69
N GLY A 143 -9.96 17.89 16.38
CA GLY A 143 -9.23 17.13 15.36
C GLY A 143 -7.89 17.81 15.16
N GLY A 144 -6.99 17.68 16.14
CA GLY A 144 -5.62 18.18 16.02
C GLY A 144 -4.97 17.51 14.82
N GLY A 145 -4.72 18.30 13.78
CA GLY A 145 -4.12 17.87 12.52
C GLY A 145 -2.78 17.19 12.79
N GLN A 146 -2.79 15.87 12.81
CA GLN A 146 -1.59 15.07 12.93
C GLN A 146 -0.97 14.98 11.53
N ALA A 147 0.07 15.77 11.34
CA ALA A 147 0.74 15.91 10.07
C ALA A 147 1.36 14.58 9.58
N GLY A 148 1.23 14.39 8.26
CA GLY A 148 1.24 13.11 7.57
C GLY A 148 -0.17 12.68 7.15
N GLY A 149 -0.92 13.62 6.56
CA GLY A 149 -2.27 13.39 6.07
C GLY A 149 -2.29 12.30 5.00
N ILE A 150 -3.42 11.58 4.93
CA ILE A 150 -3.67 10.66 3.83
C ILE A 150 -3.72 11.42 2.49
N PRO A 151 -3.36 10.77 1.38
CA PRO A 151 -3.58 11.31 0.04
C PRO A 151 -5.02 11.78 -0.12
N GLU A 152 -5.20 12.96 -0.71
CA GLU A 152 -6.51 13.57 -0.92
C GLU A 152 -7.43 12.67 -1.75
N GLU A 153 -6.87 11.90 -2.69
CA GLU A 153 -7.64 10.93 -3.49
C GLU A 153 -8.27 9.86 -2.62
N LEU A 154 -7.52 9.32 -1.64
CA LEU A 154 -8.02 8.32 -0.72
C LEU A 154 -9.06 8.94 0.23
N LYS A 155 -8.77 10.13 0.77
CA LYS A 155 -9.65 10.85 1.70
C LYS A 155 -11.00 11.16 1.07
N LYS A 156 -10.99 11.64 -0.18
CA LYS A 156 -12.19 12.01 -0.95
C LYS A 156 -13.25 10.91 -0.98
N TYR A 157 -12.83 9.66 -1.11
CA TYR A 157 -13.76 8.53 -1.30
C TYR A 157 -13.99 7.69 -0.04
N THR A 158 -13.03 7.67 0.89
CA THR A 158 -13.07 6.78 2.06
C THR A 158 -13.22 7.52 3.39
N GLY A 159 -12.80 8.79 3.48
CA GLY A 159 -12.93 9.63 4.67
C GLY A 159 -12.21 9.03 5.89
N ASP A 160 -12.87 9.03 7.05
CA ASP A 160 -12.32 8.55 8.32
C ASP A 160 -11.79 7.11 8.22
N LEU A 161 -12.38 6.27 7.36
CA LEU A 161 -11.94 4.88 7.18
C LEU A 161 -10.52 4.80 6.58
N GLY A 162 -10.25 5.58 5.54
CA GLY A 162 -8.92 5.66 4.93
C GLY A 162 -7.91 6.26 5.90
N GLU A 163 -8.31 7.28 6.67
CA GLU A 163 -7.47 7.92 7.69
C GLU A 163 -7.03 6.92 8.76
N GLU A 164 -7.97 6.17 9.34
CA GLU A 164 -7.67 5.22 10.40
C GLU A 164 -6.81 4.04 9.92
N ILE A 165 -7.01 3.55 8.69
CA ILE A 165 -6.14 2.50 8.11
C ILE A 165 -4.72 3.04 7.88
N ALA A 166 -4.58 4.22 7.27
CA ALA A 166 -3.27 4.82 7.03
C ALA A 166 -2.52 5.11 8.33
N LYS A 167 -3.22 5.64 9.34
CA LYS A 167 -2.71 5.84 10.69
C LYS A 167 -2.28 4.53 11.33
N ALA A 168 -3.08 3.46 11.20
CA ALA A 168 -2.75 2.14 11.73
C ALA A 168 -1.50 1.53 11.06
N LEU A 169 -1.29 1.76 9.75
CA LEU A 169 -0.08 1.35 9.04
C LEU A 169 1.14 2.17 9.49
N LYS A 170 1.01 3.49 9.56
CA LYS A 170 2.07 4.40 10.03
C LYS A 170 2.54 4.02 11.44
N GLN A 171 1.62 3.73 12.35
CA GLN A 171 1.96 3.24 13.69
C GLN A 171 2.80 1.95 13.65
N ARG A 172 2.44 0.98 12.80
CA ARG A 172 3.19 -0.28 12.63
C ARG A 172 4.58 -0.07 12.06
N VAL A 173 4.73 0.84 11.10
CA VAL A 173 6.04 1.28 10.61
C VAL A 173 6.88 1.86 11.75
N THR A 174 6.32 2.78 12.55
CA THR A 174 7.06 3.40 13.67
C THR A 174 7.42 2.41 14.80
N ARG A 175 6.63 1.35 15.00
CA ARG A 175 6.95 0.27 15.95
C ARG A 175 7.97 -0.73 15.40
N GLY A 176 8.25 -0.70 14.09
CA GLY A 176 9.11 -1.67 13.42
C GLY A 176 8.44 -3.01 13.12
N ASP A 177 7.11 -3.08 13.20
CA ASP A 177 6.35 -4.30 12.85
C ASP A 177 6.57 -4.68 11.37
N PHE A 178 6.85 -3.72 10.50
CA PHE A 178 7.12 -3.91 9.07
C PHE A 178 8.60 -3.78 8.69
N GLY A 179 9.50 -3.87 9.68
CA GLY A 179 10.94 -3.90 9.46
C GLY A 179 11.67 -2.74 10.10
N THR A 180 12.86 -3.05 10.63
CA THR A 180 13.71 -2.06 11.32
C THR A 180 14.23 -0.99 10.37
N VAL A 181 14.39 -1.30 9.07
CA VAL A 181 14.83 -0.31 8.07
C VAL A 181 13.77 0.78 7.87
N LEU A 182 12.48 0.41 7.81
CA LEU A 182 11.38 1.38 7.70
C LEU A 182 11.16 2.13 9.01
N GLN A 183 11.36 1.48 10.16
CA GLN A 183 11.32 2.14 11.45
C GLN A 183 12.38 3.24 11.57
N VAL A 184 13.63 2.93 11.20
CA VAL A 184 14.72 3.91 11.21
C VAL A 184 14.42 5.04 10.24
N ALA A 185 13.93 4.73 9.04
CA ALA A 185 13.49 5.76 8.09
C ALA A 185 12.42 6.68 8.70
N ALA A 186 11.37 6.11 9.30
CA ALA A 186 10.28 6.88 9.91
C ALA A 186 10.74 7.74 11.11
N SER A 187 11.77 7.31 11.84
CA SER A 187 12.36 8.09 12.93
C SER A 187 13.21 9.28 12.45
N LYS A 188 13.72 9.22 11.21
CA LYS A 188 14.57 10.23 10.60
C LYS A 188 13.82 11.17 9.68
N SER A 189 12.68 10.74 9.13
CA SER A 189 11.80 11.63 8.38
C SER A 189 11.46 12.82 9.29
N PRO A 190 11.76 14.06 8.87
CA PRO A 190 11.35 15.22 9.66
C PRO A 190 9.87 15.06 9.91
N SER A 191 9.47 15.06 11.18
CA SER A 191 8.05 15.11 11.52
C SER A 191 7.53 16.40 10.89
N ALA A 192 6.95 16.28 9.69
CA ALA A 192 6.39 17.40 8.98
C ALA A 192 5.43 18.06 9.97
N GLY A 193 5.70 19.30 10.39
CA GLY A 193 4.76 20.05 11.22
C GLY A 193 4.70 19.70 12.71
N GLY A 194 5.85 19.59 13.39
CA GLY A 194 5.95 19.88 14.84
C GLY A 194 6.35 21.32 15.15
N GLY A 195 6.22 22.24 14.18
CA GLY A 195 6.48 23.67 14.35
C GLY A 195 5.30 24.38 15.03
N ALA A 196 4.93 23.95 16.23
CA ALA A 196 4.19 24.84 17.12
C ALA A 196 5.17 25.95 17.50
N GLY A 197 4.96 27.14 16.92
CA GLY A 197 5.80 28.30 17.17
C GLY A 197 5.88 28.59 18.67
N MET A 198 7.02 28.28 19.27
CA MET A 198 7.59 29.08 20.34
C MET A 198 8.51 30.14 19.71
N GLY A 199 7.95 30.90 18.77
CA GLY A 199 8.46 32.20 18.39
C GLY A 199 8.00 33.21 19.43
N GLY A 200 8.71 33.26 20.54
CA GLY A 200 8.44 34.19 21.65
C GLY A 200 9.71 34.53 22.41
N GLY A 201 10.86 34.50 21.74
CA GLY A 201 12.07 35.12 22.23
C GLY A 201 11.91 36.63 22.18
N MET A 202 11.42 37.21 23.28
CA MET A 202 11.64 38.62 23.61
C MET A 202 13.16 38.82 23.77
N GLY A 203 13.83 39.13 22.66
CA GLY A 203 15.12 39.80 22.71
C GLY A 203 14.89 41.26 23.10
N PRO A 204 15.66 41.82 24.05
CA PRO A 204 15.56 43.22 24.39
C PRO A 204 16.10 44.06 23.22
N GLY A 205 15.18 44.61 22.44
CA GLY A 205 15.48 45.64 21.45
C GLY A 205 15.97 46.90 22.17
N MET A 206 17.28 47.12 22.13
CA MET A 206 17.88 48.44 22.27
C MET A 206 17.28 49.36 21.21
N GLY A 207 16.82 50.52 21.66
CA GLY A 207 16.20 51.52 20.82
C GLY A 207 17.18 52.18 19.85
N ASP A 208 16.63 52.61 18.73
CA ASP A 208 17.20 53.65 17.90
C ASP A 208 16.09 54.68 17.57
N PRO A 209 16.23 55.95 17.99
CA PRO A 209 15.32 57.03 17.63
C PRO A 209 15.94 57.92 16.55
N GLY A 210 15.39 57.93 15.34
CA GLY A 210 15.82 58.95 14.38
C GLY A 210 15.19 58.92 12.99
N MET A 211 14.66 60.09 12.61
CA MET A 211 14.41 60.59 11.24
C MET A 211 13.22 59.95 10.50
N GLY A 212 12.15 60.66 10.17
CA GLY A 212 12.08 61.87 9.31
C GLY A 212 11.32 61.45 8.05
N GLY A 213 10.07 61.85 7.81
CA GLY A 213 9.70 63.15 7.27
C GLY A 213 9.94 63.21 5.75
N GLY A 214 8.90 63.01 4.92
CA GLY A 214 8.93 63.19 3.44
C GLY A 214 7.93 62.26 2.75
N MET A 215 6.68 62.64 2.46
CA MET A 215 6.18 63.56 1.42
C MET A 215 6.49 63.12 -0.03
N GLY A 216 5.45 62.63 -0.70
CA GLY A 216 5.11 62.97 -2.10
C GLY A 216 5.85 62.27 -3.25
N GLY A 217 5.10 61.55 -4.08
CA GLY A 217 5.50 61.28 -5.46
C GLY A 217 4.70 60.18 -6.17
N PRO A 218 3.83 60.52 -7.14
CA PRO A 218 3.26 59.58 -8.09
C PRO A 218 4.04 59.60 -9.42
N GLY A 219 4.69 58.49 -9.79
CA GLY A 219 5.28 58.26 -11.12
C GLY A 219 5.19 56.77 -11.44
N MET A 220 4.34 56.35 -12.37
CA MET A 220 4.58 56.24 -13.82
C MET A 220 5.85 55.47 -14.21
N GLY A 221 5.61 54.29 -14.79
CA GLY A 221 6.35 53.78 -15.94
C GLY A 221 7.36 52.67 -15.67
N ASP A 222 6.96 51.41 -15.84
CA ASP A 222 7.71 50.47 -16.69
C ASP A 222 6.89 49.21 -17.05
N PRO A 223 6.64 48.89 -18.32
CA PRO A 223 6.16 47.58 -18.76
C PRO A 223 7.36 46.66 -19.08
N GLY A 224 7.97 46.11 -18.03
CA GLY A 224 9.09 45.17 -18.14
C GLY A 224 8.64 43.71 -18.23
N MET A 225 8.76 43.15 -19.44
CA MET A 225 8.91 41.72 -19.79
C MET A 225 8.58 40.68 -18.69
N GLY A 226 7.35 40.17 -18.71
CA GLY A 226 6.99 38.91 -18.07
C GLY A 226 7.53 37.74 -18.89
N GLY A 227 8.74 37.27 -18.54
CA GLY A 227 9.30 36.03 -19.05
C GLY A 227 8.42 34.84 -18.68
N MET A 228 7.86 34.18 -19.69
CA MET A 228 7.28 32.84 -19.59
C MET A 228 8.42 31.83 -19.32
N GLY A 229 8.84 31.75 -18.07
CA GLY A 229 9.57 30.61 -17.54
C GLY A 229 8.59 29.46 -17.34
N GLY A 230 8.45 28.62 -18.36
CA GLY A 230 7.82 27.30 -18.24
C GLY A 230 8.62 26.44 -17.28
N GLY A 231 8.32 26.57 -15.99
CA GLY A 231 8.78 25.68 -14.95
C GLY A 231 8.16 24.31 -15.17
N MET A 232 8.90 23.44 -15.86
CA MET A 232 8.73 21.99 -15.85
C MET A 232 8.40 21.54 -14.43
N GLY A 233 7.24 20.89 -14.29
CA GLY A 233 6.80 20.27 -13.06
C GLY A 233 7.83 19.25 -12.57
N GLY A 234 8.66 19.66 -11.62
CA GLY A 234 9.41 18.76 -10.79
C GLY A 234 8.41 17.99 -9.92
N GLY A 235 8.42 16.66 -10.08
CA GLY A 235 7.49 15.73 -9.47
C GLY A 235 7.16 16.10 -8.03
N GLY A 236 5.91 16.50 -7.83
CA GLY A 236 5.30 16.46 -6.51
C GLY A 236 5.29 15.01 -6.11
N GLY A 237 6.22 14.61 -5.23
CA GLY A 237 6.19 13.32 -4.59
C GLY A 237 4.80 13.14 -4.02
N SER A 238 4.05 12.17 -4.54
CA SER A 238 2.80 11.72 -3.93
C SER A 238 3.14 11.45 -2.47
N GLY A 239 2.63 12.29 -1.56
CA GLY A 239 3.09 12.33 -0.19
C GLY A 239 3.05 10.94 0.43
N SER A 240 4.21 10.33 0.65
CA SER A 240 4.27 9.00 1.23
C SER A 240 3.69 9.08 2.65
N ILE A 241 2.72 8.21 2.93
CA ILE A 241 1.98 8.21 4.22
C ILE A 241 2.94 7.91 5.36
N ALA A 242 3.83 6.96 5.12
CA ALA A 242 4.96 6.56 5.93
C ALA A 242 5.95 5.84 5.01
N PRO A 243 7.24 5.73 5.40
CA PRO A 243 8.19 4.91 4.67
C PRO A 243 7.66 3.50 4.42
N GLY A 244 7.61 3.09 3.15
CA GLY A 244 7.10 1.80 2.72
C GLY A 244 5.57 1.72 2.55
N VAL A 245 4.83 2.82 2.70
CA VAL A 245 3.39 2.89 2.43
C VAL A 245 3.13 3.88 1.29
N VAL A 246 2.76 3.34 0.13
CA VAL A 246 2.67 4.07 -1.14
C VAL A 246 1.22 4.15 -1.60
N MET A 247 0.81 5.30 -2.14
CA MET A 247 -0.49 5.44 -2.82
C MET A 247 -0.34 5.04 -4.29
N LEU A 248 -1.12 4.03 -4.72
CA LEU A 248 -1.14 3.52 -6.09
C LEU A 248 -2.20 4.21 -6.97
N GLY A 249 -3.07 5.03 -6.37
CA GLY A 249 -4.09 5.79 -7.08
C GLY A 249 -5.43 5.05 -7.23
N GLU A 250 -6.14 5.34 -8.33
CA GLU A 250 -7.45 4.78 -8.65
C GLU A 250 -7.33 3.79 -9.81
N GLY A 251 -7.93 2.60 -9.70
CA GLY A 251 -7.88 1.60 -10.76
C GLY A 251 -8.59 0.29 -10.41
N THR A 252 -8.70 -0.60 -11.40
CA THR A 252 -9.20 -1.97 -11.15
C THR A 252 -8.17 -2.77 -10.35
N LEU A 253 -8.61 -3.83 -9.65
CA LEU A 253 -7.70 -4.64 -8.86
C LEU A 253 -6.52 -5.19 -9.68
N ASP A 254 -6.77 -5.64 -10.91
CA ASP A 254 -5.72 -6.19 -11.79
C ASP A 254 -4.68 -5.14 -12.18
N GLN A 255 -5.12 -3.92 -12.50
CA GLN A 255 -4.22 -2.80 -12.79
C GLN A 255 -3.37 -2.46 -11.56
N ILE A 256 -4.02 -2.36 -10.40
CA ILE A 256 -3.34 -2.03 -9.15
C ILE A 256 -2.35 -3.11 -8.74
N LEU A 257 -2.67 -4.40 -8.91
CA LEU A 257 -1.74 -5.49 -8.61
C LEU A 257 -0.54 -5.47 -9.57
N ALA A 258 -0.75 -5.16 -10.85
CA ALA A 258 0.35 -4.99 -11.81
C ALA A 258 1.28 -3.84 -11.39
N THR A 259 0.73 -2.66 -11.08
CA THR A 259 1.52 -1.52 -10.57
C THR A 259 2.20 -1.86 -9.24
N ALA A 260 1.57 -2.63 -8.35
CA ALA A 260 2.17 -3.04 -7.10
C ALA A 260 3.39 -3.96 -7.28
N VAL A 261 3.40 -4.80 -8.32
CA VAL A 261 4.57 -5.59 -8.71
C VAL A 261 5.69 -4.69 -9.21
N GLU A 262 5.39 -3.71 -10.08
CA GLU A 262 6.36 -2.73 -10.60
C GLU A 262 6.97 -1.85 -9.51
N GLU A 263 6.18 -1.53 -8.49
CA GLU A 263 6.60 -0.77 -7.31
C GLU A 263 7.22 -1.65 -6.22
N ASP A 264 7.40 -2.95 -6.47
CA ASP A 264 8.01 -3.94 -5.57
C ASP A 264 7.40 -3.91 -4.15
N LEU A 265 6.06 -3.97 -4.12
CA LEU A 265 5.25 -4.01 -2.91
C LEU A 265 4.92 -5.46 -2.51
N ASP A 266 4.70 -5.68 -1.21
CA ASP A 266 4.41 -7.03 -0.69
C ASP A 266 2.89 -7.26 -0.54
N ALA A 267 2.13 -6.20 -0.27
CA ALA A 267 0.69 -6.26 -0.11
C ALA A 267 -0.02 -5.00 -0.64
N VAL A 268 -1.28 -5.15 -1.05
CA VAL A 268 -2.16 -4.04 -1.42
C VAL A 268 -3.37 -4.02 -0.51
N ILE A 269 -3.66 -2.86 0.07
CA ILE A 269 -4.96 -2.57 0.70
C ILE A 269 -5.81 -1.81 -0.31
N PHE A 270 -6.87 -2.47 -0.77
CA PHE A 270 -7.72 -2.04 -1.86
C PHE A 270 -9.11 -1.67 -1.35
N PHE A 271 -9.54 -0.45 -1.66
CA PHE A 271 -10.84 0.11 -1.31
C PHE A 271 -11.79 0.05 -2.51
N ASP A 272 -12.84 -0.79 -2.44
CA ASP A 272 -13.90 -0.81 -3.47
C ASP A 272 -15.07 0.05 -2.97
N VAL A 273 -15.22 1.23 -3.58
CA VAL A 273 -16.16 2.28 -3.16
C VAL A 273 -17.28 2.38 -4.18
N SER A 274 -18.54 2.31 -3.70
CA SER A 274 -19.72 2.56 -4.51
C SER A 274 -20.47 3.78 -3.96
N VAL A 275 -20.59 4.81 -4.80
CA VAL A 275 -21.29 6.06 -4.49
C VAL A 275 -22.60 6.09 -5.27
N ALA A 276 -23.73 6.18 -4.57
CA ALA A 276 -25.06 6.24 -5.17
C ALA A 276 -25.84 7.46 -4.66
N PHE A 277 -26.26 8.34 -5.57
CA PHE A 277 -27.15 9.46 -5.27
C PHE A 277 -28.61 9.00 -5.25
N ILE A 278 -29.27 9.15 -4.11
CA ILE A 278 -30.66 8.74 -3.91
C ILE A 278 -31.56 9.96 -4.16
N GLN A 279 -32.06 10.09 -5.40
CA GLN A 279 -32.89 11.23 -5.82
C GLN A 279 -34.10 11.47 -4.90
N LYS A 280 -34.71 10.40 -4.37
CA LYS A 280 -35.92 10.47 -3.55
C LYS A 280 -35.77 11.33 -2.28
N ASN A 281 -34.59 11.31 -1.64
CA ASN A 281 -34.34 12.03 -0.40
C ASN A 281 -33.10 12.93 -0.44
N GLY A 282 -32.45 13.05 -1.60
CA GLY A 282 -31.25 13.86 -1.80
C GLY A 282 -30.03 13.36 -1.04
N LEU A 283 -30.05 12.14 -0.50
CA LEU A 283 -28.92 11.57 0.23
C LEU A 283 -27.93 10.90 -0.73
N VAL A 284 -26.66 10.89 -0.32
CA VAL A 284 -25.60 10.15 -1.02
C VAL A 284 -25.23 8.94 -0.18
N ARG A 285 -25.43 7.76 -0.74
CA ARG A 285 -24.98 6.50 -0.13
C ARG A 285 -23.58 6.19 -0.63
N ASN A 286 -22.62 6.15 0.29
CA ASN A 286 -21.28 5.66 0.04
C ASN A 286 -21.12 4.33 0.76
N THR A 287 -20.92 3.27 -0.01
CA THR A 287 -20.64 1.93 0.47
C THR A 287 -19.20 1.59 0.15
N THR A 288 -18.38 1.35 1.17
CA THR A 288 -16.97 1.01 1.01
C THR A 288 -16.69 -0.40 1.52
N TYR A 289 -15.96 -1.18 0.72
CA TYR A 289 -15.30 -2.42 1.16
C TYR A 289 -13.80 -2.20 1.21
N VAL A 290 -13.13 -2.77 2.21
CA VAL A 290 -11.67 -2.83 2.29
C VAL A 290 -11.24 -4.26 2.12
N SER A 291 -10.21 -4.49 1.33
CA SER A 291 -9.59 -5.81 1.20
C SER A 291 -8.08 -5.71 1.22
N VAL A 292 -7.42 -6.75 1.74
CA VAL A 292 -5.96 -6.88 1.65
C VAL A 292 -5.62 -8.05 0.73
N HIS A 293 -4.73 -7.78 -0.22
CA HIS A 293 -4.27 -8.74 -1.23
C HIS A 293 -2.77 -8.92 -1.13
N ASP A 294 -2.33 -10.18 -1.26
CA ASP A 294 -0.92 -10.50 -1.39
C ASP A 294 -0.47 -10.27 -2.83
N VAL A 295 0.58 -9.46 -3.04
CA VAL A 295 1.02 -9.09 -4.39
C VAL A 295 1.62 -10.29 -5.13
N SER A 296 2.36 -11.15 -4.42
CA SER A 296 3.08 -12.27 -5.04
C SER A 296 2.13 -13.32 -5.63
N SER A 297 1.00 -13.56 -4.97
CA SER A 297 0.01 -14.58 -5.33
C SER A 297 -1.28 -14.01 -5.94
N GLY A 298 -1.49 -12.70 -5.86
CA GLY A 298 -2.76 -12.04 -6.21
C GLY A 298 -3.93 -12.43 -5.29
N ARG A 299 -3.67 -13.17 -4.20
CA ARG A 299 -4.73 -13.74 -3.36
C ARG A 299 -5.28 -12.70 -2.39
N GLN A 300 -6.59 -12.59 -2.33
CA GLN A 300 -7.29 -11.85 -1.27
C GLN A 300 -7.15 -12.59 0.06
N LEU A 301 -6.55 -11.94 1.06
CA LEU A 301 -6.39 -12.52 2.41
C LEU A 301 -7.60 -12.24 3.30
N LYS A 302 -8.20 -11.05 3.16
CA LYS A 302 -9.40 -10.64 3.89
C LYS A 302 -10.15 -9.58 3.10
N LYS A 303 -11.47 -9.62 3.21
CA LYS A 303 -12.40 -8.56 2.81
C LYS A 303 -13.23 -8.15 4.02
N SER A 304 -13.42 -6.85 4.22
CA SER A 304 -14.28 -6.30 5.27
C SER A 304 -15.75 -6.51 4.94
N VAL A 305 -16.60 -6.38 5.96
CA VAL A 305 -18.02 -6.12 5.74
C VAL A 305 -18.22 -4.78 5.04
N PRO A 306 -19.33 -4.58 4.29
CA PRO A 306 -19.64 -3.29 3.70
C PRO A 306 -19.83 -2.22 4.77
N LEU A 307 -19.08 -1.13 4.67
CA LEU A 307 -19.24 0.04 5.53
C LEU A 307 -20.03 1.10 4.76
N VAL A 308 -21.24 1.40 5.21
CA VAL A 308 -22.13 2.37 4.59
C VAL A 308 -22.12 3.66 5.41
N ASN A 309 -21.79 4.78 4.79
CA ASN A 309 -21.65 6.09 5.45
C ASN A 309 -22.84 6.49 6.35
N ILE A 310 -24.08 6.35 5.86
CA ILE A 310 -25.31 6.72 6.58
C ILE A 310 -25.55 5.80 7.79
N THR A 311 -25.33 4.50 7.62
CA THR A 311 -25.42 3.51 8.71
C THR A 311 -24.36 3.81 9.77
N MET A 312 -23.12 4.03 9.33
CA MET A 312 -22.00 4.35 10.21
C MET A 312 -22.22 5.65 10.99
N GLN A 313 -22.79 6.69 10.37
CA GLN A 313 -23.17 7.94 11.07
C GLN A 313 -24.16 7.65 12.22
N THR A 314 -25.15 6.80 11.97
CA THR A 314 -26.16 6.42 12.96
C THR A 314 -25.56 5.56 14.08
N GLU A 315 -24.72 4.59 13.73
CA GLU A 315 -24.05 3.69 14.67
C GLU A 315 -23.07 4.44 15.57
N ARG A 316 -22.27 5.36 15.03
CA ARG A 316 -21.35 6.19 15.80
C ARG A 316 -22.08 7.10 16.77
N LYS A 317 -23.22 7.70 16.35
CA LYS A 317 -24.07 8.48 17.26
C LYS A 317 -24.59 7.61 18.40
N ARG A 318 -25.12 6.42 18.10
CA ARG A 318 -25.59 5.46 19.11
C ARG A 318 -24.46 5.01 20.05
N ALA A 319 -23.28 4.73 19.53
CA ALA A 319 -22.13 4.32 20.33
C ALA A 319 -21.71 5.44 21.29
N LYS A 320 -21.69 6.70 20.83
CA LYS A 320 -21.44 7.88 21.67
C LYS A 320 -22.48 8.02 22.78
N ASP A 321 -23.76 7.89 22.46
CA ASP A 321 -24.86 7.97 23.44
C ASP A 321 -24.76 6.85 24.50
N GLN A 322 -24.27 5.67 24.09
CA GLN A 322 -24.07 4.50 24.96
C GLN A 322 -22.68 4.45 25.62
N LYS A 323 -21.81 5.44 25.40
CA LYS A 323 -20.40 5.45 25.83
C LYS A 323 -19.61 4.19 25.43
N LYS A 324 -19.92 3.63 24.26
CA LYS A 324 -19.22 2.49 23.66
C LYS A 324 -18.07 2.96 22.75
N PRO A 325 -17.09 2.08 22.46
CA PRO A 325 -16.04 2.39 21.49
C PRO A 325 -16.62 2.72 20.11
N ASP A 326 -15.86 3.47 19.32
CA ASP A 326 -16.25 3.82 17.95
C ASP A 326 -16.28 2.55 17.08
N PRO A 327 -17.45 2.19 16.48
CA PRO A 327 -17.57 0.99 15.64
C PRO A 327 -16.63 1.02 14.42
N LEU A 328 -16.24 2.21 13.92
CA LEU A 328 -15.26 2.31 12.84
C LEU A 328 -13.89 1.81 13.30
N THR A 329 -13.45 2.25 14.48
CA THR A 329 -12.17 1.84 15.07
C THR A 329 -12.13 0.34 15.34
N GLU A 330 -13.23 -0.25 15.81
CA GLU A 330 -13.34 -1.70 16.00
C GLU A 330 -13.19 -2.47 14.68
N ASN A 331 -13.89 -2.03 13.63
CA ASN A 331 -13.80 -2.64 12.29
C ASN A 331 -12.38 -2.54 11.70
N VAL A 332 -11.72 -1.38 11.83
CA VAL A 332 -10.34 -1.19 11.37
C VAL A 332 -9.39 -2.09 12.18
N ASN A 333 -9.54 -2.16 13.50
CA ASN A 333 -8.71 -3.02 14.33
C ASN A 333 -8.87 -4.50 13.98
N ASP A 334 -10.09 -4.97 13.73
CA ASP A 334 -10.33 -6.35 13.28
C ASP A 334 -9.65 -6.64 11.94
N PHE A 335 -9.82 -5.74 10.97
CA PHE A 335 -9.15 -5.85 9.66
C PHE A 335 -7.63 -5.91 9.81
N MET A 336 -7.06 -5.03 10.64
CA MET A 336 -5.62 -4.95 10.85
C MET A 336 -5.04 -6.17 11.59
N LYS A 337 -5.83 -6.96 12.32
CA LYS A 337 -5.37 -8.25 12.87
C LYS A 337 -4.94 -9.20 11.74
N THR A 338 -5.68 -9.25 10.63
CA THR A 338 -5.29 -10.09 9.49
C THR A 338 -4.02 -9.57 8.82
N VAL A 339 -3.87 -8.24 8.72
CA VAL A 339 -2.63 -7.63 8.24
C VAL A 339 -1.46 -8.03 9.14
N ASP A 340 -1.62 -7.93 10.47
CA ASP A 340 -0.58 -8.29 11.43
C ASP A 340 -0.21 -9.78 11.38
N MET A 341 -1.19 -10.68 11.33
CA MET A 341 -0.93 -12.12 11.25
C MET A 341 -0.10 -12.52 10.02
N ASN A 342 -0.23 -11.79 8.91
CA ASN A 342 0.45 -12.12 7.65
C ASN A 342 1.72 -11.28 7.44
N TYR A 343 1.75 -10.02 7.85
CA TYR A 343 2.79 -9.08 7.43
C TYR A 343 3.56 -8.44 8.58
N LYS A 344 3.19 -8.71 9.83
CA LYS A 344 4.08 -8.38 10.94
C LYS A 344 5.30 -9.27 10.86
N MET A 345 6.46 -8.63 10.73
CA MET A 345 7.74 -9.33 10.68
C MET A 345 8.01 -10.04 12.00
N ALA A 346 8.38 -11.31 11.89
CA ALA A 346 8.61 -12.20 13.01
C ALA A 346 10.07 -12.68 13.05
N LYS A 347 10.44 -13.35 14.14
CA LYS A 347 11.69 -14.11 14.19
C LYS A 347 11.66 -15.21 13.13
N MET A 348 12.84 -15.61 12.67
CA MET A 348 12.95 -16.72 11.72
C MET A 348 12.31 -17.99 12.29
N PRO A 349 11.57 -18.77 11.49
CA PRO A 349 11.04 -20.05 11.91
C PRO A 349 12.18 -20.99 12.30
N GLN A 350 12.07 -21.67 13.44
CA GLN A 350 13.10 -22.62 13.90
C GLN A 350 13.22 -23.85 13.00
N ASN A 351 12.16 -24.17 12.25
CA ASN A 351 12.13 -25.27 11.31
C ASN A 351 12.72 -24.93 9.94
N LEU A 352 13.29 -23.73 9.75
CA LEU A 352 13.92 -23.36 8.48
C LEU A 352 15.30 -24.05 8.37
N THR A 353 15.37 -25.17 7.64
CA THR A 353 16.61 -25.91 7.38
C THR A 353 17.17 -25.65 5.98
N ALA A 354 18.41 -26.06 5.72
CA ALA A 354 19.04 -25.92 4.42
C ALA A 354 18.29 -26.69 3.32
N GLU A 355 17.79 -27.88 3.63
CA GLU A 355 17.01 -28.71 2.69
C GLU A 355 15.70 -28.01 2.30
N ILE A 356 14.99 -27.42 3.27
CA ILE A 356 13.74 -26.69 3.02
C ILE A 356 14.02 -25.45 2.17
N VAL A 357 15.10 -24.71 2.45
CA VAL A 357 15.50 -23.54 1.66
C VAL A 357 15.79 -23.96 0.22
N GLN A 358 16.57 -25.02 0.01
CA GLN A 358 16.92 -25.50 -1.32
C GLN A 358 15.67 -25.94 -2.11
N GLN A 359 14.82 -26.79 -1.52
CA GLN A 359 13.70 -27.41 -2.23
C GLN A 359 12.52 -26.46 -2.42
N HIS A 360 12.22 -25.62 -1.42
CA HIS A 360 10.97 -24.88 -1.38
C HIS A 360 11.13 -23.36 -1.44
N ARG A 361 12.36 -22.82 -1.37
CA ARG A 361 12.60 -21.36 -1.39
C ARG A 361 13.41 -20.91 -2.58
N LEU A 362 14.59 -21.48 -2.80
CA LEU A 362 15.48 -21.02 -3.88
C LEU A 362 14.84 -21.19 -5.26
N ILE A 363 14.22 -22.34 -5.54
CA ILE A 363 13.61 -22.60 -6.85
C ILE A 363 12.46 -21.61 -7.15
N PRO A 364 11.45 -21.40 -6.27
CA PRO A 364 10.45 -20.37 -6.51
C PRO A 364 11.02 -18.96 -6.58
N LEU A 365 12.06 -18.66 -5.80
CA LEU A 365 12.68 -17.35 -5.73
C LEU A 365 13.32 -16.94 -7.05
N VAL A 366 14.15 -17.81 -7.65
CA VAL A 366 14.84 -17.50 -8.91
C VAL A 366 13.91 -17.48 -10.13
N ASN A 367 12.74 -18.11 -10.03
CA ASN A 367 11.74 -18.16 -11.09
C ASN A 367 10.60 -17.14 -10.89
N SER A 368 10.64 -16.37 -9.80
CA SER A 368 9.57 -15.43 -9.49
C SER A 368 9.61 -14.22 -10.43
N LYS A 369 8.44 -13.89 -10.99
CA LYS A 369 8.24 -12.67 -11.78
C LYS A 369 7.80 -11.47 -10.95
N THR A 370 7.39 -11.72 -9.71
CA THR A 370 6.82 -10.69 -8.81
C THR A 370 7.83 -10.18 -7.79
N ILE A 371 9.01 -10.79 -7.72
CA ILE A 371 10.07 -10.41 -6.78
C ILE A 371 11.15 -9.70 -7.58
N SER A 372 11.54 -8.50 -7.16
CA SER A 372 12.65 -7.80 -7.79
C SER A 372 13.97 -8.60 -7.69
N PRO A 373 14.83 -8.54 -8.72
CA PRO A 373 16.14 -9.22 -8.69
C PRO A 373 16.97 -8.86 -7.45
N LEU A 374 16.96 -7.61 -7.01
CA LEU A 374 17.68 -7.16 -5.80
C LEU A 374 17.16 -7.85 -4.54
N LYS A 375 15.85 -7.92 -4.33
CA LYS A 375 15.26 -8.66 -3.20
C LYS A 375 15.64 -10.13 -3.24
N ALA A 376 15.61 -10.75 -4.42
CA ALA A 376 15.95 -12.16 -4.59
C ALA A 376 17.43 -12.43 -4.25
N LEU A 377 18.36 -11.63 -4.79
CA LEU A 377 19.78 -11.75 -4.50
C LEU A 377 20.11 -11.54 -3.02
N ALA A 378 19.45 -10.59 -2.37
CA ALA A 378 19.66 -10.29 -0.95
C ALA A 378 19.10 -11.41 -0.06
N GLU A 379 17.97 -12.01 -0.43
CA GLU A 379 17.44 -13.20 0.26
C GLU A 379 18.38 -14.40 0.11
N VAL A 380 18.96 -14.63 -1.06
CA VAL A 380 19.96 -15.67 -1.26
C VAL A 380 21.24 -15.39 -0.44
N ALA A 381 21.68 -14.12 -0.39
CA ALA A 381 22.81 -13.69 0.45
C ALA A 381 22.53 -13.96 1.93
N PHE A 382 21.30 -13.67 2.38
CA PHE A 382 20.83 -14.01 3.73
C PHE A 382 20.92 -15.51 3.99
N TYR A 383 20.35 -16.37 3.13
CA TYR A 383 20.41 -17.82 3.35
C TYR A 383 21.86 -18.35 3.42
N TYR A 384 22.75 -17.84 2.57
CA TYR A 384 24.16 -18.21 2.62
C TYR A 384 24.82 -17.80 3.95
N ARG A 385 24.59 -16.56 4.40
CA ARG A 385 25.16 -16.04 5.65
C ARG A 385 24.79 -16.85 6.89
N TYR A 386 23.59 -17.41 6.90
CA TYR A 386 23.07 -18.24 7.98
C TYR A 386 23.26 -19.75 7.75
N GLN A 387 24.12 -20.13 6.79
CA GLN A 387 24.43 -21.53 6.47
C GLN A 387 23.22 -22.37 6.04
N LEU A 388 22.17 -21.72 5.54
CA LEU A 388 20.96 -22.34 5.00
C LEU A 388 21.06 -22.57 3.48
N CYS A 389 22.07 -21.99 2.83
CA CYS A 389 22.33 -22.17 1.42
C CYS A 389 23.84 -22.40 1.21
N PRO A 390 24.27 -23.60 0.79
CA PRO A 390 25.65 -23.87 0.38
C PRO A 390 26.14 -22.91 -0.73
N GLN A 391 27.45 -22.70 -0.81
CA GLN A 391 28.05 -21.78 -1.79
C GLN A 391 27.71 -22.15 -3.24
N GLU A 392 27.64 -23.45 -3.55
CA GLU A 392 27.28 -23.94 -4.88
C GLU A 392 25.86 -23.51 -5.28
N HIS A 393 24.90 -23.68 -4.38
CA HIS A 393 23.52 -23.26 -4.61
C HIS A 393 23.36 -21.74 -4.66
N ARG A 394 24.15 -20.99 -3.87
CA ARG A 394 24.23 -19.53 -3.99
C ARG A 394 24.69 -19.12 -5.39
N LYS A 395 25.77 -19.73 -5.89
CA LYS A 395 26.29 -19.43 -7.23
C LYS A 395 25.26 -19.73 -8.31
N ILE A 396 24.63 -20.91 -8.27
CA ILE A 396 23.57 -21.28 -9.23
C ILE A 396 22.42 -20.26 -9.19
N ALA A 397 21.96 -19.89 -7.99
CA ALA A 397 20.87 -18.93 -7.87
C ALA A 397 21.25 -17.55 -8.42
N TYR A 398 22.46 -17.06 -8.15
CA TYR A 398 22.95 -15.80 -8.71
C TYR A 398 23.10 -15.89 -10.24
N ASP A 399 23.70 -16.96 -10.75
CA ASP A 399 23.85 -17.18 -12.19
C ASP A 399 22.48 -17.16 -12.90
N THR A 400 21.43 -17.72 -12.28
CA THR A 400 20.07 -17.69 -12.83
C THR A 400 19.44 -16.30 -12.79
N ILE A 401 19.64 -15.53 -11.71
CA ILE A 401 18.98 -14.21 -11.56
C ILE A 401 19.66 -13.15 -12.42
N ILE A 402 20.99 -13.12 -12.49
CA ILE A 402 21.76 -12.03 -13.10
C ILE A 402 22.81 -12.47 -14.13
N GLY A 403 22.89 -13.76 -14.42
CA GLY A 403 23.87 -14.30 -15.35
C GLY A 403 25.26 -14.55 -14.72
N PRO A 404 26.06 -15.46 -15.30
CA PRO A 404 27.31 -15.93 -14.70
C PRO A 404 28.37 -14.83 -14.48
N GLN A 405 28.46 -13.86 -15.40
CA GLN A 405 29.47 -12.81 -15.32
C GLN A 405 29.24 -11.87 -14.13
N MET A 406 28.00 -11.38 -13.97
CA MET A 406 27.65 -10.48 -12.86
C MET A 406 27.61 -11.24 -11.53
N SER A 407 27.19 -12.51 -11.54
CA SER A 407 27.28 -13.41 -10.39
C SER A 407 28.72 -13.55 -9.88
N ALA A 408 29.70 -13.78 -10.77
CA ALA A 408 31.11 -13.86 -10.40
C ALA A 408 31.61 -12.53 -9.78
N GLN A 409 31.19 -11.39 -10.33
CA GLN A 409 31.51 -10.07 -9.78
C GLN A 409 30.90 -9.87 -8.38
N LEU A 410 29.66 -10.31 -8.14
CA LEU A 410 29.03 -10.20 -6.82
C LEU A 410 29.68 -11.10 -5.77
N ILE A 411 30.08 -12.30 -6.14
CA ILE A 411 30.59 -13.30 -5.19
C ILE A 411 32.06 -13.04 -4.83
N ALA A 412 32.90 -12.76 -5.83
CA ALA A 412 34.36 -12.68 -5.66
C ALA A 412 34.93 -11.29 -5.94
N GLY A 413 34.14 -10.36 -6.47
CA GLY A 413 34.62 -9.03 -6.84
C GLY A 413 34.83 -8.11 -5.64
N ASN A 414 35.63 -7.08 -5.87
CA ASN A 414 35.78 -5.96 -4.94
C ASN A 414 34.50 -5.11 -4.87
N PHE A 415 34.43 -4.16 -3.94
CA PHE A 415 33.26 -3.28 -3.76
C PHE A 415 32.77 -2.65 -5.07
N GLN A 416 33.68 -2.11 -5.90
CA GLN A 416 33.32 -1.45 -7.16
C GLN A 416 32.73 -2.44 -8.20
N GLN A 417 33.27 -3.66 -8.26
CA GLN A 417 32.74 -4.71 -9.12
C GLN A 417 31.37 -5.19 -8.65
N ARG A 418 31.19 -5.34 -7.33
CA ARG A 418 29.89 -5.70 -6.76
C ARG A 418 28.86 -4.62 -7.01
N LEU A 419 29.22 -3.36 -6.79
CA LEU A 419 28.38 -2.20 -7.07
C LEU A 419 27.96 -2.16 -8.54
N SER A 420 28.90 -2.38 -9.45
CA SER A 420 28.61 -2.39 -10.90
C SER A 420 27.62 -3.50 -11.30
N ALA A 421 27.63 -4.64 -10.60
CA ALA A 421 26.71 -5.74 -10.85
C ALA A 421 25.29 -5.50 -10.29
N VAL A 422 25.12 -4.68 -9.23
CA VAL A 422 23.78 -4.29 -8.74
C VAL A 422 23.23 -3.04 -9.43
N ASP A 423 24.09 -2.17 -9.96
CA ASP A 423 23.73 -0.88 -10.54
C ASP A 423 22.71 -1.00 -11.70
N ILE A 424 22.76 -2.10 -12.46
CA ILE A 424 21.82 -2.36 -13.55
C ILE A 424 20.35 -2.50 -13.10
N PHE A 425 20.13 -2.76 -11.81
CA PHE A 425 18.79 -2.90 -11.22
C PHE A 425 18.35 -1.65 -10.47
N LEU A 426 19.24 -0.67 -10.29
CA LEU A 426 18.91 0.59 -9.68
C LEU A 426 18.27 1.48 -10.75
N ASP A 427 17.23 2.23 -10.37
CA ASP A 427 16.62 3.16 -11.32
C ASP A 427 17.62 4.22 -11.78
N VAL A 428 17.34 4.89 -12.91
CA VAL A 428 18.24 5.89 -13.51
C VAL A 428 18.56 7.02 -12.53
N GLU A 429 17.62 7.41 -11.67
CA GLU A 429 17.86 8.43 -10.66
C GLU A 429 18.84 7.96 -9.58
N THR A 430 18.78 6.68 -9.23
CA THR A 430 19.66 6.03 -8.27
C THR A 430 21.05 5.84 -8.84
N ALA A 431 21.16 5.41 -10.10
CA ALA A 431 22.42 5.30 -10.81
C ALA A 431 23.16 6.65 -10.91
N LYS A 432 22.42 7.76 -11.08
CA LYS A 432 22.99 9.13 -11.08
C LYS A 432 23.65 9.52 -9.75
N ILE A 433 23.09 9.09 -8.61
CA ILE A 433 23.64 9.41 -7.28
C ILE A 433 24.98 8.70 -7.05
N LEU A 434 25.19 7.55 -7.68
CA LEU A 434 26.43 6.77 -7.57
C LEU A 434 27.63 7.37 -8.34
N GLY A 435 27.44 8.53 -9.00
CA GLY A 435 28.55 9.35 -9.49
C GLY A 435 29.29 8.79 -10.71
N LYS A 436 28.64 7.95 -11.53
CA LYS A 436 29.19 7.59 -12.84
C LYS A 436 29.06 8.76 -13.82
N PRO A 437 30.08 9.04 -14.67
CA PRO A 437 29.87 9.90 -15.84
C PRO A 437 28.73 9.29 -16.68
N PRO A 438 27.88 10.12 -17.31
CA PRO A 438 26.69 9.65 -18.02
C PRO A 438 27.09 8.54 -18.98
N GLN A 439 26.60 7.34 -18.70
CA GLN A 439 26.71 6.22 -19.61
C GLN A 439 25.93 6.65 -20.85
N ALA A 440 26.64 6.86 -21.96
CA ALA A 440 26.04 7.29 -23.22
C ALA A 440 24.80 6.43 -23.47
N GLU A 441 23.66 7.09 -23.68
CA GLU A 441 22.40 6.46 -24.07
C GLU A 441 22.71 5.53 -25.25
N ASN A 442 22.83 4.23 -24.98
CA ASN A 442 22.92 3.25 -26.02
C ASN A 442 21.48 3.05 -26.49
N GLY A 443 21.03 3.97 -27.34
CA GLY A 443 19.85 3.82 -28.17
C GLY A 443 20.07 2.62 -29.08
N GLY A 444 19.71 1.43 -28.60
CA GLY A 444 19.91 0.19 -29.30
C GLY A 444 19.10 -0.90 -28.63
N ALA A 445 17.88 -1.09 -29.12
CA ALA A 445 17.04 -2.23 -28.77
C ALA A 445 17.80 -3.53 -29.03
N GLY A 446 18.20 -4.18 -27.94
CA GLY A 446 18.81 -5.51 -27.95
C GLY A 446 18.52 -6.17 -26.63
N SER A 447 17.39 -6.90 -26.56
CA SER A 447 17.06 -7.73 -25.42
C SER A 447 18.22 -8.70 -25.11
N PRO A 448 18.64 -8.86 -23.84
CA PRO A 448 19.70 -9.80 -23.46
C PRO A 448 19.27 -11.27 -23.50
N PHE A 449 18.04 -11.57 -23.94
CA PHE A 449 17.54 -12.93 -24.13
C PHE A 449 17.77 -13.35 -25.59
N GLY A 450 18.93 -13.95 -25.84
CA GLY A 450 19.29 -14.56 -27.12
C GLY A 450 18.30 -15.66 -27.50
N ASN A 451 17.75 -15.54 -28.70
CA ASN A 451 16.92 -16.53 -29.35
C ASN A 451 17.84 -17.54 -30.05
N ASP A 452 17.91 -18.77 -29.54
CA ASP A 452 18.65 -19.88 -30.15
C ASP A 452 17.93 -20.36 -31.43
N GLY A 453 18.19 -19.65 -32.53
CA GLY A 453 17.82 -20.06 -33.89
C GLY A 453 18.88 -20.95 -34.51
N GLY A 454 18.88 -22.24 -34.13
CA GLY A 454 19.70 -23.27 -34.78
C GLY A 454 19.33 -23.43 -36.25
N SER A 455 20.31 -23.20 -37.12
CA SER A 455 20.23 -23.42 -38.56
C SER A 455 20.31 -24.90 -38.90
N PHE A 456 19.31 -25.45 -39.59
CA PHE A 456 19.38 -26.75 -40.28
C PHE A 456 19.75 -26.55 -41.75
N PRO A 457 20.65 -27.37 -42.34
CA PRO A 457 21.00 -27.26 -43.75
C PRO A 457 20.15 -28.17 -44.65
N GLY A 458 19.63 -27.59 -45.73
CA GLY A 458 19.73 -28.11 -47.10
C GLY A 458 18.83 -29.27 -47.56
N ALA A 459 17.87 -28.95 -48.43
CA ALA A 459 17.51 -29.65 -49.68
C ALA A 459 16.45 -28.77 -50.40
N GLY A 460 16.72 -28.15 -51.55
CA GLY A 460 16.46 -28.74 -52.89
C GLY A 460 14.98 -29.07 -53.06
N VAL A 461 14.17 -28.42 -53.91
CA VAL A 461 14.15 -28.52 -55.38
C VAL A 461 12.95 -27.69 -55.90
N GLY A 462 13.13 -26.99 -57.03
CA GLY A 462 12.14 -26.79 -58.12
C GLY A 462 10.95 -25.86 -57.85
N SER A 463 10.86 -24.64 -58.42
CA SER A 463 10.57 -24.28 -59.83
C SER A 463 9.07 -24.19 -60.15
N GLU A 464 8.70 -23.03 -60.71
CA GLU A 464 7.56 -22.73 -61.62
C GLU A 464 6.15 -22.46 -61.03
N ASP A 465 5.84 -21.15 -60.89
CA ASP A 465 4.87 -20.34 -61.68
C ASP A 465 3.39 -20.85 -61.89
N PRO A 466 2.43 -20.04 -62.40
CA PRO A 466 1.38 -19.44 -61.57
C PRO A 466 -0.06 -19.68 -62.09
N GLY A 467 -1.06 -19.34 -61.25
CA GLY A 467 -2.36 -18.82 -61.72
C GLY A 467 -3.51 -19.81 -61.95
N ASN A 468 -4.57 -19.68 -61.14
CA ASN A 468 -6.00 -19.85 -61.46
C ASN A 468 -6.77 -19.56 -60.15
N GLY A 469 -7.83 -18.77 -60.02
CA GLY A 469 -8.93 -18.46 -60.93
C GLY A 469 -10.20 -19.19 -60.46
N GLY A 470 -11.16 -18.47 -59.84
CA GLY A 470 -12.60 -18.78 -59.97
C GLY A 470 -13.38 -19.34 -58.77
N ASN A 471 -14.17 -18.43 -58.17
CA ASN A 471 -15.65 -18.45 -58.04
C ASN A 471 -16.49 -19.55 -57.33
N ASN A 472 -17.51 -19.01 -56.63
CA ASN A 472 -18.91 -19.49 -56.44
C ASN A 472 -19.13 -20.68 -55.48
N ASN A 473 -20.19 -20.82 -54.69
CA ASN A 473 -21.46 -20.13 -54.38
C ASN A 473 -21.82 -20.59 -52.94
N GLY A 474 -22.40 -19.82 -52.03
CA GLY A 474 -23.83 -19.48 -52.00
C GLY A 474 -24.71 -20.68 -51.64
N LEU A 475 -25.31 -20.73 -50.44
CA LEU A 475 -26.75 -20.94 -50.23
C LEU A 475 -27.13 -20.94 -48.74
N ALA A 476 -28.20 -20.20 -48.45
CA ALA A 476 -28.93 -20.15 -47.18
C ALA A 476 -29.97 -21.28 -47.10
N GLY A 477 -30.36 -21.66 -45.88
CA GLY A 477 -31.50 -22.52 -45.62
C GLY A 477 -31.85 -22.56 -44.14
N ALA A 478 -33.05 -22.08 -43.80
CA ALA A 478 -33.60 -21.91 -42.47
C ALA A 478 -34.47 -23.12 -42.03
N ASP A 479 -34.49 -23.36 -40.71
CA ASP A 479 -35.59 -23.87 -39.86
C ASP A 479 -36.17 -25.29 -40.10
N PRO A 480 -36.99 -25.86 -39.17
CA PRO A 480 -36.93 -25.94 -37.70
C PRO A 480 -37.34 -27.35 -37.14
N MET A 481 -37.52 -27.44 -35.81
CA MET A 481 -38.34 -28.41 -35.04
C MET A 481 -37.75 -29.78 -34.65
N GLY A 482 -37.86 -30.10 -33.35
CA GLY A 482 -37.93 -31.49 -32.87
C GLY A 482 -37.35 -31.77 -31.46
N ALA A 483 -38.14 -31.52 -30.41
CA ALA A 483 -38.11 -32.35 -29.18
C ALA A 483 -39.18 -33.45 -29.36
N PRO A 484 -39.06 -34.68 -28.81
CA PRO A 484 -39.09 -34.90 -27.35
C PRO A 484 -38.33 -36.13 -26.80
N GLY A 485 -38.20 -36.19 -25.46
CA GLY A 485 -38.48 -37.42 -24.70
C GLY A 485 -37.32 -38.21 -24.08
N GLY A 486 -37.34 -38.29 -22.74
CA GLY A 486 -37.21 -39.55 -21.99
C GLY A 486 -35.81 -40.09 -21.67
N GLY A 487 -35.44 -40.07 -20.40
CA GLY A 487 -34.25 -40.78 -19.91
C GLY A 487 -34.12 -40.71 -18.39
N GLU A 488 -34.80 -41.64 -17.71
CA GLU A 488 -34.70 -41.91 -16.28
C GLU A 488 -33.28 -42.33 -15.87
N GLY A 489 -32.82 -41.82 -14.74
CA GLY A 489 -31.54 -42.19 -14.12
C GLY A 489 -31.57 -41.93 -12.63
N ALA A 490 -32.13 -42.88 -11.88
CA ALA A 490 -32.15 -42.89 -10.43
C ALA A 490 -30.75 -43.19 -9.86
N LEU A 491 -30.28 -42.37 -8.91
CA LEU A 491 -29.13 -42.65 -8.06
C LEU A 491 -29.61 -42.89 -6.61
N PRO A 492 -29.08 -43.89 -5.90
CA PRO A 492 -29.53 -44.26 -4.56
C PRO A 492 -28.94 -43.35 -3.48
N GLY A 493 -29.67 -43.26 -2.37
CA GLY A 493 -29.51 -42.25 -1.34
C GLY A 493 -28.32 -42.42 -0.39
N ALA A 494 -27.90 -41.28 0.15
CA ALA A 494 -27.00 -41.16 1.28
C ALA A 494 -27.81 -40.79 2.53
N GLY A 495 -27.77 -41.66 3.54
CA GLY A 495 -28.41 -41.47 4.84
C GLY A 495 -27.73 -40.40 5.71
N PRO A 496 -28.41 -39.95 6.78
CA PRO A 496 -27.91 -38.88 7.65
C PRO A 496 -26.88 -39.42 8.64
N GLY A 497 -25.63 -38.99 8.48
CA GLY A 497 -24.53 -39.23 9.42
C GLY A 497 -24.66 -38.31 10.63
N THR A 498 -24.72 -38.93 11.81
CA THR A 498 -24.75 -38.33 13.14
C THR A 498 -23.42 -37.64 13.49
N ASN A 499 -23.49 -36.38 13.92
CA ASN A 499 -22.41 -35.69 14.63
C ASN A 499 -22.45 -36.04 16.12
N PRO A 500 -21.32 -36.44 16.73
CA PRO A 500 -21.11 -36.24 18.16
C PRO A 500 -20.09 -35.12 18.42
N MET A 501 -20.52 -34.17 19.24
CA MET A 501 -19.63 -33.26 19.98
C MET A 501 -18.69 -34.07 20.87
N ALA A 502 -17.43 -33.62 20.98
CA ALA A 502 -16.59 -33.90 22.14
C ALA A 502 -15.63 -32.72 22.37
N ASP A 503 -15.81 -32.07 23.52
CA ASP A 503 -14.81 -31.24 24.20
C ASP A 503 -13.48 -31.99 24.39
N PRO A 504 -12.35 -31.28 24.46
CA PRO A 504 -11.26 -31.70 25.31
C PRO A 504 -11.06 -30.71 26.46
N ALA A 505 -11.31 -31.25 27.65
CA ALA A 505 -10.97 -30.69 28.94
C ALA A 505 -9.46 -30.56 29.15
N ALA A 506 -9.12 -29.69 30.11
CA ALA A 506 -7.80 -29.37 30.60
C ALA A 506 -6.98 -30.60 31.04
N GLY A 507 -5.71 -30.61 30.64
CA GLY A 507 -4.69 -31.55 31.11
C GLY A 507 -3.46 -30.79 31.60
N ALA A 508 -3.29 -30.74 32.92
CA ALA A 508 -2.12 -30.25 33.61
C ALA A 508 -0.90 -31.17 33.35
N PHE A 509 0.28 -30.57 33.18
CA PHE A 509 1.56 -31.30 33.21
C PHE A 509 2.30 -31.00 34.51
N PRO A 510 2.79 -32.02 35.23
CA PRO A 510 3.64 -31.86 36.40
C PRO A 510 5.09 -31.61 35.99
N GLY A 511 5.82 -30.91 36.86
CA GLY A 511 7.24 -30.62 36.68
C GLY A 511 8.14 -31.84 36.83
N ALA A 512 9.37 -31.66 36.34
CA ALA A 512 10.54 -32.39 36.79
C ALA A 512 11.76 -31.45 36.71
N MET A 513 12.68 -31.73 37.63
CA MET A 513 13.87 -31.00 38.09
C MET A 513 14.78 -30.38 37.05
#